data_AF-A0A6A6SJU5-F1
#
_entry.id   AF-A0A6A6SJU5-F1
#
_cell.length_a   1.000
_cell.length_b   1.000
_cell.length_c   1.000
_cell.angle_alpha   90.00
_cell.angle_beta   90.00
_cell.angle_gamma   90.00
#
_symmetry.space_group_name_H-M   'P 1'
#
loop_
_entity.id
_entity.type
_entity.pdbx_description
1 polymer ?
#
loop_
_entity_poly.entity_id
_entity_poly.type
_entity_poly.pdbx_seq_one_letter_code
_entity_poly.pdbx_strand_id
1 'polypeptide(L)'
;MRLLTLFATSLALAVACPPPFNDPNFFGINDTATYIQEQHDNGTSGWADSVWDWRNIHREWPRQEGKDAKTLIEYRYYDPAYKSTFTDIVNGALKMWFDKIGVAGEKSKHSLDIQEKKYSKGVLPYCRVPKSKDDRTPIWNPDVKDDTLVIKMQAGNTRAAMATLGYLHESADPEPGRHFIAIQRL
;
A
#
# COMPACT_ATOMS: atom_id res chain seq x y z
N MET A 1 11.69 -51.18 -2.17
CA MET A 1 10.99 -50.42 -3.24
C MET A 1 9.87 -49.48 -2.77
N ARG A 2 9.32 -49.60 -1.53
CA ARG A 2 8.26 -48.70 -1.02
C ARG A 2 8.74 -47.40 -0.36
N LEU A 3 10.01 -47.31 0.06
CA LEU A 3 10.58 -46.09 0.66
C LEU A 3 10.88 -44.98 -0.39
N LEU A 4 11.29 -45.37 -1.60
CA LEU A 4 11.61 -44.43 -2.68
C LEU A 4 10.37 -43.67 -3.18
N THR A 5 9.19 -44.31 -3.15
CA THR A 5 7.94 -43.70 -3.59
C THR A 5 7.43 -42.63 -2.62
N LEU A 6 7.74 -42.75 -1.32
CA LEU A 6 7.33 -41.80 -0.28
C LEU A 6 8.20 -40.53 -0.26
N PHE A 7 9.47 -40.65 -0.68
CA PHE A 7 10.37 -39.51 -0.81
C PHE A 7 10.04 -38.66 -2.06
N ALA A 8 9.63 -39.31 -3.15
CA ALA A 8 9.25 -38.61 -4.38
C ALA A 8 7.94 -37.79 -4.22
N THR A 9 6.96 -38.29 -3.46
CA THR A 9 5.70 -37.58 -3.21
C THR A 9 5.84 -36.41 -2.23
N SER A 10 6.79 -36.48 -1.29
CA SER A 10 7.08 -35.36 -0.38
C SER A 10 7.85 -34.22 -1.05
N LEU A 11 8.74 -34.50 -2.01
CA LEU A 11 9.34 -33.44 -2.84
C LEU A 11 8.31 -32.76 -3.76
N ALA A 12 7.33 -33.48 -4.30
CA ALA A 12 6.31 -32.90 -5.18
C ALA A 12 5.37 -31.91 -4.44
N LEU A 13 5.10 -32.14 -3.15
CA LEU A 13 4.29 -31.25 -2.32
C LEU A 13 5.03 -29.96 -1.92
N ALA A 14 6.36 -30.00 -1.82
CA ALA A 14 7.16 -28.80 -1.55
C ALA A 14 7.22 -27.84 -2.75
N VAL A 15 7.07 -28.34 -3.98
CA VAL A 15 7.00 -27.53 -5.21
C VAL A 15 5.60 -26.94 -5.44
N ALA A 16 4.56 -27.51 -4.81
CA ALA A 16 3.17 -27.07 -4.97
C ALA A 16 2.79 -25.85 -4.11
N CYS A 17 3.64 -25.43 -3.19
CA CYS A 17 3.49 -24.19 -2.43
C CYS A 17 4.70 -23.29 -2.75
N PRO A 18 4.65 -22.47 -3.82
CA PRO A 18 5.70 -21.49 -4.03
C PRO A 18 5.81 -20.62 -2.76
N PRO A 19 7.01 -20.47 -2.18
CA PRO A 19 7.20 -19.51 -1.10
C PRO A 19 6.75 -18.13 -1.61
N PRO A 20 6.22 -17.26 -0.73
CA PRO A 20 5.53 -16.02 -1.10
C PRO A 20 6.44 -14.92 -1.69
N PHE A 21 7.59 -15.29 -2.27
CA PHE A 21 8.65 -14.40 -2.75
C PHE A 21 9.05 -14.62 -4.22
N ASN A 22 8.22 -15.28 -5.03
CA ASN A 22 8.58 -15.67 -6.40
C ASN A 22 8.15 -14.62 -7.45
N ASP A 23 8.87 -13.49 -7.52
CA ASP A 23 8.94 -12.69 -8.76
C ASP A 23 9.68 -13.52 -9.83
N PRO A 24 9.22 -13.57 -11.10
CA PRO A 24 9.99 -14.19 -12.17
C PRO A 24 11.39 -13.63 -12.38
N ASN A 25 11.63 -12.38 -12.00
CA ASN A 25 12.95 -11.76 -11.96
C ASN A 25 13.86 -12.38 -10.90
N PHE A 26 13.31 -13.05 -9.86
CA PHE A 26 14.07 -13.85 -8.91
C PHE A 26 14.30 -15.30 -9.39
N PHE A 27 13.71 -15.74 -10.51
CA PHE A 27 14.02 -17.06 -11.05
C PHE A 27 15.45 -17.06 -11.62
N GLY A 28 16.37 -17.70 -10.88
CA GLY A 28 17.79 -17.79 -11.22
C GLY A 28 18.68 -16.84 -10.41
N ILE A 29 18.10 -15.95 -9.60
CA ILE A 29 18.84 -15.12 -8.65
C ILE A 29 18.80 -15.82 -7.30
N ASN A 30 19.94 -16.35 -6.87
CA ASN A 30 20.06 -17.10 -5.60
C ASN A 30 19.97 -16.20 -4.35
N ASP A 31 19.96 -14.88 -4.52
CA ASP A 31 19.94 -13.93 -3.42
C ASP A 31 19.15 -12.67 -3.78
N THR A 32 17.96 -12.54 -3.20
CA THR A 32 17.11 -11.35 -3.27
C THR A 32 17.86 -10.09 -2.84
N ALA A 33 18.78 -10.17 -1.87
CA ALA A 33 19.56 -9.01 -1.44
C ALA A 33 20.53 -8.54 -2.52
N THR A 34 21.14 -9.45 -3.29
CA THR A 34 22.01 -9.11 -4.42
C THR A 34 21.25 -8.39 -5.53
N TYR A 35 20.05 -8.85 -5.89
CA TYR A 35 19.23 -8.13 -6.89
C TYR A 35 18.77 -6.76 -6.40
N ILE A 36 18.35 -6.64 -5.13
CA ILE A 36 18.02 -5.34 -4.53
C ILE A 36 19.23 -4.41 -4.58
N GLN A 37 20.43 -4.93 -4.30
CA GLN A 37 21.68 -4.19 -4.38
C GLN A 37 22.00 -3.80 -5.83
N GLU A 38 21.82 -4.68 -6.82
CA GLU A 38 22.00 -4.38 -8.24
C GLU A 38 21.05 -3.28 -8.73
N GLN A 39 19.78 -3.30 -8.32
CA GLN A 39 18.84 -2.22 -8.64
C GLN A 39 19.27 -0.90 -8.02
N HIS A 40 19.77 -0.93 -6.78
CA HIS A 40 20.30 0.24 -6.09
C HIS A 40 21.58 0.79 -6.76
N ASP A 41 22.49 -0.10 -7.19
CA ASP A 41 23.76 0.24 -7.82
C ASP A 41 23.58 0.75 -9.26
N ASN A 42 22.53 0.32 -9.96
CA ASN A 42 22.15 0.82 -11.28
C ASN A 42 21.52 2.23 -11.26
N GLY A 43 21.52 2.90 -10.11
CA GLY A 43 21.06 4.28 -9.98
C GLY A 43 19.54 4.43 -10.04
N THR A 44 18.78 3.34 -9.90
CA THR A 44 17.34 3.45 -9.71
C THR A 44 17.07 3.98 -8.30
N SER A 45 16.21 4.99 -8.17
CA SER A 45 15.92 5.64 -6.89
C SER A 45 15.02 4.77 -5.99
N GLY A 46 15.51 3.60 -5.58
CA GLY A 46 14.84 2.66 -4.69
C GLY A 46 13.50 2.11 -5.20
N TRP A 47 13.08 1.00 -4.59
CA TRP A 47 11.84 0.29 -4.88
C TRP A 47 10.80 0.46 -3.77
N ALA A 48 9.51 0.32 -4.10
CA ALA A 48 8.40 0.41 -3.15
C ALA A 48 7.36 -0.69 -3.41
N ASP A 49 7.85 -1.89 -3.75
CA ASP A 49 7.03 -2.92 -4.36
C ASP A 49 6.56 -3.97 -3.35
N SER A 50 5.35 -4.47 -3.55
CA SER A 50 4.86 -5.65 -2.84
C SER A 50 5.36 -6.90 -3.54
N VAL A 51 6.03 -7.80 -2.82
CA VAL A 51 6.44 -9.08 -3.40
C VAL A 51 5.19 -9.90 -3.76
N TRP A 52 5.15 -10.34 -5.02
CA TRP A 52 3.96 -10.86 -5.71
C TRP A 52 3.54 -12.26 -5.21
N ASP A 53 2.21 -12.46 -5.10
CA ASP A 53 1.55 -13.77 -5.13
C ASP A 53 0.64 -13.77 -6.38
N TRP A 54 0.52 -14.88 -7.09
CA TRP A 54 -0.26 -15.02 -8.32
C TRP A 54 -1.78 -14.79 -8.13
N ARG A 55 -2.23 -14.68 -6.87
CA ARG A 55 -3.59 -14.25 -6.49
C ARG A 55 -3.68 -12.79 -6.03
N ASN A 56 -2.54 -12.11 -5.89
CA ASN A 56 -2.44 -10.70 -5.53
C ASN A 56 -2.55 -9.85 -6.80
N ILE A 57 -3.76 -9.32 -7.04
CA ILE A 57 -4.07 -8.27 -8.05
C ILE A 57 -3.36 -6.93 -7.79
N HIS A 58 -2.49 -6.87 -6.79
CA HIS A 58 -1.82 -5.68 -6.32
C HIS A 58 -0.59 -5.41 -7.17
N ARG A 59 -0.48 -4.17 -7.64
CA ARG A 59 0.62 -3.66 -8.44
C ARG A 59 1.44 -2.68 -7.62
N GLU A 60 2.57 -2.24 -8.17
CA GLU A 60 3.29 -1.09 -7.64
C GLU A 60 2.41 0.15 -7.64
N TRP A 61 2.60 1.03 -6.67
CA TRP A 61 1.97 2.34 -6.69
C TRP A 61 2.49 3.16 -7.88
N PRO A 62 1.61 3.88 -8.61
CA PRO A 62 2.03 4.61 -9.79
C PRO A 62 3.08 5.66 -9.43
N ARG A 63 4.18 5.65 -10.17
CA ARG A 63 5.25 6.63 -10.04
C ARG A 63 4.91 7.88 -10.83
N GLN A 64 5.16 9.05 -10.25
CA GLN A 64 5.05 10.32 -10.96
C GLN A 64 6.11 10.38 -12.07
N GLU A 65 5.75 10.97 -13.21
CA GLU A 65 6.69 11.17 -14.32
C GLU A 65 7.56 12.42 -14.09
N GLY A 66 8.77 12.41 -14.65
CA GLY A 66 9.66 13.58 -14.70
C GLY A 66 10.96 13.44 -13.89
N LYS A 67 11.70 14.55 -13.81
CA LYS A 67 13.05 14.60 -13.22
C LYS A 67 13.07 14.25 -11.72
N ASP A 68 11.96 14.49 -11.03
CA ASP A 68 11.78 14.22 -9.60
C ASP A 68 10.74 13.09 -9.38
N ALA A 69 10.75 12.09 -10.29
CA ALA A 69 9.82 10.97 -10.30
C ALA A 69 9.79 10.24 -8.95
N LYS A 70 8.70 10.45 -8.20
CA LYS A 70 8.43 9.83 -6.90
C LYS A 70 7.15 9.01 -6.93
N THR A 71 7.09 7.97 -6.10
CA THR A 71 5.88 7.22 -5.84
C THR A 71 5.11 7.95 -4.74
N LEU A 72 4.15 8.77 -5.14
CA LEU A 72 3.37 9.60 -4.22
C LEU A 72 2.06 8.90 -3.84
N ILE A 73 1.96 8.49 -2.57
CA ILE A 73 0.71 7.98 -1.99
C ILE A 73 0.01 9.13 -1.27
N GLU A 74 -1.01 9.68 -1.91
CA GLU A 74 -1.88 10.67 -1.28
C GLU A 74 -2.95 9.97 -0.44
N TYR A 75 -3.06 10.35 0.83
CA TYR A 75 -4.09 9.85 1.71
C TYR A 75 -5.10 10.93 2.10
N ARG A 76 -6.29 10.47 2.49
CA ARG A 76 -7.35 11.29 3.09
C ARG A 76 -8.02 10.51 4.22
N TYR A 77 -8.59 11.22 5.18
CA TYR A 77 -9.40 10.61 6.22
C TYR A 77 -10.81 10.32 5.69
N TYR A 78 -11.40 9.23 6.17
CA TYR A 78 -12.75 8.83 5.80
C TYR A 78 -13.76 9.96 6.02
N ASP A 79 -13.73 10.58 7.21
CA ASP A 79 -14.59 11.69 7.64
C ASP A 79 -13.88 12.57 8.71
N PRO A 80 -14.51 13.67 9.19
CA PRO A 80 -13.93 14.54 10.23
C PRO A 80 -13.65 13.84 11.57
N ALA A 81 -14.51 12.92 12.00
CA ALA A 81 -14.35 12.22 13.28
C ALA A 81 -13.10 11.33 13.24
N TYR A 82 -12.84 10.72 12.09
CA TYR A 82 -11.71 9.84 11.88
C TYR A 82 -10.41 10.64 11.81
N LYS A 83 -10.43 11.82 11.15
CA LYS A 83 -9.32 12.77 11.21
C LYS A 83 -9.00 13.16 12.64
N SER A 84 -10.00 13.59 13.41
CA SER A 84 -9.80 13.98 14.81
C SER A 84 -9.24 12.84 15.67
N THR A 85 -9.56 11.59 15.36
CA THR A 85 -9.14 10.43 16.15
C THR A 85 -7.73 9.96 15.79
N PHE A 86 -7.39 9.96 14.49
CA PHE A 86 -6.20 9.27 14.00
C PHE A 86 -5.06 10.20 13.55
N THR A 87 -5.25 11.53 13.54
CA THR A 87 -4.20 12.46 13.08
C THR A 87 -2.87 12.25 13.80
N ASP A 88 -2.89 12.16 15.13
CA ASP A 88 -1.65 12.03 15.89
C ASP A 88 -0.98 10.66 15.68
N ILE A 89 -1.77 9.61 15.53
CA ILE A 89 -1.28 8.25 15.26
C ILE A 89 -0.64 8.18 13.88
N VAL A 90 -1.32 8.69 12.85
CA VAL A 90 -0.83 8.70 11.47
C VAL A 90 0.42 9.55 11.36
N ASN A 91 0.41 10.77 11.93
CA ASN A 91 1.57 11.65 11.92
C ASN A 91 2.76 11.04 12.67
N GLY A 92 2.52 10.41 13.83
CA GLY A 92 3.54 9.72 14.59
C GLY A 92 4.18 8.57 13.80
N ALA A 93 3.35 7.74 13.15
CA ALA A 93 3.81 6.62 12.33
C ALA A 93 4.62 7.10 11.10
N LEU A 94 4.11 8.08 10.37
CA LEU A 94 4.82 8.67 9.22
C LEU A 94 6.13 9.32 9.65
N LYS A 95 6.13 10.03 10.78
CA LYS A 95 7.35 10.62 11.33
C LYS A 95 8.38 9.53 11.66
N MET A 96 7.98 8.48 12.39
CA MET A 96 8.88 7.38 12.71
C MET A 96 9.47 6.72 11.45
N TRP A 97 8.64 6.56 10.42
CA TRP A 97 9.06 6.00 9.14
C TRP A 97 10.09 6.90 8.43
N PHE A 98 9.75 8.17 8.22
CA PHE A 98 10.61 9.11 7.50
C PHE A 98 11.84 9.57 8.32
N ASP A 99 11.81 9.49 9.65
CA ASP A 99 13.01 9.66 10.48
C ASP A 99 14.04 8.55 10.20
N LYS A 100 13.60 7.36 9.76
CA LYS A 100 14.47 6.24 9.44
C LYS A 100 14.93 6.21 8.00
N ILE A 101 14.01 6.36 7.06
CA ILE A 101 14.36 6.25 5.63
C ILE A 101 14.72 7.58 4.98
N GLY A 102 14.42 8.71 5.64
CA GLY A 102 14.54 10.04 5.05
C GLY A 102 13.32 10.43 4.22
N VAL A 103 13.38 11.59 3.57
CA VAL A 103 12.37 12.00 2.57
C VAL A 103 12.73 11.45 1.20
N ALA A 104 11.75 11.20 0.33
CA ALA A 104 12.01 10.73 -1.03
C ALA A 104 13.02 11.60 -1.77
N GLY A 105 13.95 10.97 -2.49
CA GLY A 105 14.90 11.64 -3.37
C GLY A 105 16.30 11.05 -3.38
N GLU A 106 17.20 11.72 -4.10
CA GLU A 106 18.55 11.24 -4.40
C GLU A 106 19.39 10.96 -3.14
N LYS A 107 19.17 11.73 -2.07
CA LYS A 107 19.92 11.59 -0.81
C LYS A 107 19.54 10.33 -0.03
N SER A 108 18.25 9.98 -0.02
CA SER A 108 17.71 8.85 0.74
C SER A 108 17.62 7.56 -0.08
N LYS A 109 17.82 7.67 -1.41
CA LYS A 109 17.81 6.56 -2.36
C LYS A 109 16.49 5.78 -2.41
N HIS A 110 15.38 6.42 -2.04
CA HIS A 110 14.03 5.89 -2.26
C HIS A 110 13.12 6.93 -2.92
N SER A 111 12.09 6.43 -3.60
CA SER A 111 11.10 7.23 -4.33
C SER A 111 9.77 7.39 -3.60
N LEU A 112 9.54 6.67 -2.49
CA LEU A 112 8.28 6.69 -1.77
C LEU A 112 8.05 7.99 -0.97
N ASP A 113 6.94 8.65 -1.22
CA ASP A 113 6.44 9.78 -0.44
C ASP A 113 4.96 9.56 -0.09
N ILE A 114 4.57 9.94 1.14
CA ILE A 114 3.22 9.70 1.67
C ILE A 114 2.77 10.98 2.36
N GLN A 115 1.64 11.55 1.91
CA GLN A 115 1.17 12.82 2.44
C GLN A 115 -0.36 12.91 2.46
N GLU A 116 -0.88 13.71 3.38
CA GLU A 116 -2.29 14.10 3.32
C GLU A 116 -2.49 14.99 2.09
N LYS A 117 -3.48 14.65 1.25
CA LYS A 117 -3.80 15.44 0.07
C LYS A 117 -4.21 16.86 0.48
N LYS A 118 -3.60 17.88 -0.13
CA LYS A 118 -4.02 19.28 0.07
C LYS A 118 -5.28 19.58 -0.74
N TYR A 119 -6.10 20.51 -0.25
CA TYR A 119 -7.41 20.79 -0.81
C TYR A 119 -7.49 22.20 -1.39
N SER A 120 -8.18 22.33 -2.52
CA SER A 120 -8.63 23.62 -3.03
C SER A 120 -9.66 24.22 -2.07
N LYS A 121 -9.69 25.55 -1.98
CA LYS A 121 -10.66 26.26 -1.14
C LYS A 121 -12.09 25.87 -1.54
N GLY A 122 -12.88 25.41 -0.56
CA GLY A 122 -14.28 25.02 -0.76
C GLY A 122 -14.53 23.52 -0.97
N VAL A 123 -13.48 22.70 -1.16
CA VAL A 123 -13.60 21.24 -1.26
C VAL A 123 -13.55 20.63 0.14
N LEU A 124 -14.48 19.73 0.46
CA LEU A 124 -14.46 19.01 1.73
C LEU A 124 -13.27 18.05 1.78
N PRO A 125 -12.49 18.04 2.88
CA PRO A 125 -11.20 17.35 2.92
C PRO A 125 -11.29 15.85 3.22
N TYR A 126 -12.40 15.20 2.88
CA TYR A 126 -12.71 13.84 3.33
C TYR A 126 -13.06 12.93 2.16
N CYS A 127 -12.78 11.63 2.30
CA CYS A 127 -13.12 10.62 1.31
C CYS A 127 -14.63 10.47 1.13
N ARG A 128 -15.38 10.61 2.22
CA ARG A 128 -16.83 10.50 2.24
C ARG A 128 -17.46 11.79 2.72
N VAL A 129 -18.57 12.16 2.11
CA VAL A 129 -19.36 13.36 2.44
C VAL A 129 -20.83 12.96 2.59
N PRO A 130 -21.64 13.70 3.38
CA PRO A 130 -23.08 13.48 3.43
C PRO A 130 -23.69 13.63 2.04
N LYS A 131 -24.65 12.76 1.69
CA LYS A 131 -25.36 12.83 0.40
C LYS A 131 -26.13 14.15 0.25
N SER A 132 -26.71 14.64 1.33
CA SER A 132 -27.33 15.97 1.40
C SER A 132 -27.24 16.53 2.82
N LYS A 133 -27.74 17.75 3.03
CA LYS A 133 -27.81 18.32 4.39
C LYS A 133 -28.72 17.50 5.32
N ASP A 134 -29.76 16.89 4.75
CA ASP A 134 -30.77 16.14 5.49
C ASP A 134 -30.49 14.63 5.48
N ASP A 135 -29.74 14.13 4.48
CA ASP A 135 -29.31 12.74 4.37
C ASP A 135 -27.83 12.60 4.76
N ARG A 136 -27.62 12.13 5.99
CA ARG A 136 -26.29 11.89 6.56
C ARG A 136 -25.62 10.61 6.06
N THR A 137 -26.23 9.89 5.12
CA THR A 137 -25.61 8.70 4.52
C THR A 137 -24.33 9.11 3.79
N PRO A 138 -23.15 8.57 4.18
CA PRO A 138 -21.88 8.96 3.58
C PRO A 138 -21.75 8.39 2.17
N ILE A 139 -21.67 9.27 1.17
CA ILE A 139 -21.32 8.93 -0.22
C ILE A 139 -19.87 9.27 -0.51
N TRP A 140 -19.28 8.65 -1.53
CA TRP A 140 -17.94 9.02 -1.98
C TRP A 140 -17.94 10.48 -2.42
N ASN A 141 -16.91 11.21 -2.00
CA ASN A 141 -16.74 12.60 -2.39
C ASN A 141 -16.34 12.67 -3.87
N PRO A 142 -17.16 13.26 -4.76
CA PRO A 142 -16.87 13.28 -6.19
C PRO A 142 -15.60 14.05 -6.57
N ASP A 143 -15.07 14.89 -5.66
CA ASP A 143 -13.80 15.60 -5.84
C ASP A 143 -12.57 14.76 -5.40
N VAL A 144 -12.79 13.53 -4.95
CA VAL A 144 -11.74 12.58 -4.54
C VAL A 144 -11.57 11.53 -5.62
N LYS A 145 -10.32 11.34 -6.08
CA LYS A 145 -10.00 10.24 -6.99
C LYS A 145 -10.19 8.89 -6.28
N ASP A 146 -10.78 7.93 -6.98
CA ASP A 146 -11.16 6.62 -6.44
C ASP A 146 -9.98 5.80 -5.88
N ASP A 147 -8.76 6.09 -6.36
CA ASP A 147 -7.49 5.47 -5.95
C ASP A 147 -6.82 6.12 -4.72
N THR A 148 -7.48 7.07 -4.06
CA THR A 148 -6.95 7.73 -2.86
C THR A 148 -6.87 6.75 -1.69
N LEU A 149 -5.75 6.76 -0.96
CA LEU A 149 -5.60 5.96 0.27
C LEU A 149 -6.52 6.49 1.38
N VAL A 150 -7.44 5.65 1.85
CA VAL A 150 -8.42 6.02 2.88
C VAL A 150 -7.94 5.63 4.27
N ILE A 151 -7.78 6.60 5.17
CA ILE A 151 -7.61 6.33 6.60
C ILE A 151 -8.98 6.16 7.23
N LYS A 152 -9.31 4.92 7.63
CA LYS A 152 -10.59 4.55 8.22
C LYS A 152 -10.46 3.90 9.59
N MET A 153 -11.56 3.79 10.32
CA MET A 153 -11.68 2.94 11.50
C MET A 153 -11.97 1.52 11.04
N GLN A 154 -11.33 0.54 11.68
CA GLN A 154 -11.72 -0.86 11.49
C GLN A 154 -12.97 -1.15 12.34
N ALA A 155 -14.07 -1.55 11.70
CA ALA A 155 -15.25 -2.03 12.39
C ALA A 155 -14.98 -3.41 13.02
N GLY A 156 -15.43 -3.63 14.26
CA GLY A 156 -15.30 -4.91 14.97
C GLY A 156 -14.48 -4.83 16.26
N ASN A 157 -14.29 -5.99 16.90
CA ASN A 157 -13.68 -6.12 18.24
C ASN A 157 -12.21 -6.59 18.21
N THR A 158 -11.59 -6.67 17.03
CA THR A 158 -10.19 -7.10 16.92
C THR A 158 -9.23 -5.93 17.09
N ARG A 159 -8.40 -5.96 18.14
CA ARG A 159 -7.25 -5.05 18.35
C ARG A 159 -6.21 -5.20 17.25
N ALA A 160 -6.53 -4.63 16.09
CA ALA A 160 -5.77 -4.76 14.87
C ALA A 160 -5.74 -3.43 14.11
N ALA A 161 -4.68 -3.29 13.32
CA ALA A 161 -4.65 -2.39 12.19
C ALA A 161 -4.53 -3.26 10.94
N MET A 162 -5.15 -2.83 9.85
CA MET A 162 -5.05 -3.48 8.55
C MET A 162 -4.83 -2.43 7.47
N ALA A 163 -4.14 -2.82 6.41
CA ALA A 163 -3.93 -1.96 5.27
C ALA A 163 -4.02 -2.78 3.98
N THR A 164 -4.44 -2.13 2.90
CA THR A 164 -4.19 -2.67 1.57
C THR A 164 -2.70 -2.66 1.27
N LEU A 165 -2.19 -3.77 0.74
CA LEU A 165 -0.81 -3.88 0.29
C LEU A 165 -0.75 -3.49 -1.20
N GLY A 166 0.16 -2.61 -1.59
CA GLY A 166 0.30 -2.19 -2.99
C GLY A 166 -0.93 -1.48 -3.57
N TYR A 167 -0.97 -1.37 -4.90
CA TYR A 167 -1.97 -0.66 -5.67
C TYR A 167 -3.00 -1.61 -6.30
N LEU A 168 -4.26 -1.44 -5.92
CA LEU A 168 -5.40 -2.09 -6.55
C LEU A 168 -5.85 -1.31 -7.79
N HIS A 169 -5.78 -1.94 -8.96
CA HIS A 169 -6.32 -1.40 -10.20
C HIS A 169 -7.86 -1.50 -10.22
N GLU A 170 -8.54 -0.55 -10.87
CA GLU A 170 -10.01 -0.50 -10.96
C GLU A 170 -10.65 -1.76 -11.55
N SER A 171 -9.92 -2.46 -12.43
CA SER A 171 -10.38 -3.72 -13.02
C SER A 171 -10.48 -4.86 -12.00
N ALA A 172 -9.81 -4.70 -10.86
CA ALA A 172 -9.74 -5.72 -9.81
C ALA A 172 -10.66 -5.37 -8.62
N ASP A 173 -10.78 -4.08 -8.31
CA ASP A 173 -11.81 -3.53 -7.43
C ASP A 173 -12.26 -2.16 -7.98
N PRO A 174 -13.47 -2.02 -8.54
CA PRO A 174 -13.94 -0.76 -9.11
C PRO A 174 -14.42 0.22 -8.05
N GLU A 175 -14.53 -0.20 -6.78
CA GLU A 175 -15.10 0.65 -5.73
C GLU A 175 -14.15 1.78 -5.31
N PRO A 176 -14.66 3.01 -5.11
CA PRO A 176 -13.87 4.09 -4.55
C PRO A 176 -13.43 3.81 -3.11
N GLY A 177 -12.17 4.10 -2.80
CA GLY A 177 -11.59 3.85 -1.49
C GLY A 177 -11.18 2.38 -1.27
N ARG A 178 -10.94 1.66 -2.37
CA ARG A 178 -10.35 0.31 -2.37
C ARG A 178 -9.00 0.25 -1.66
N HIS A 179 -8.19 1.31 -1.70
CA HIS A 179 -6.97 1.43 -0.90
C HIS A 179 -7.27 2.02 0.46
N PHE A 180 -6.88 1.36 1.53
CA PHE A 180 -7.15 1.86 2.88
C PHE A 180 -6.10 1.44 3.90
N ILE A 181 -6.06 2.22 4.98
CA ILE A 181 -5.53 1.82 6.29
C ILE A 181 -6.70 1.90 7.26
N ALA A 182 -7.08 0.78 7.85
CA ALA A 182 -8.09 0.71 8.89
C ALA A 182 -7.42 0.53 10.26
N ILE A 183 -7.70 1.43 11.19
CA ILE A 183 -7.12 1.46 12.53
C ILE A 183 -8.25 1.21 13.54
N GLN A 184 -8.09 0.26 14.45
CA GLN A 184 -9.02 0.14 15.57
C GLN A 184 -8.63 1.11 16.68
N ARG A 185 -9.63 1.72 17.34
CA ARG A 185 -9.41 2.50 18.56
C ARG A 185 -9.06 1.53 19.71
N LEU A 186 -7.93 1.79 20.37
CA LEU A 186 -7.49 1.05 21.55
C LEU A 186 -8.27 1.44 22.81
#